data_AF-A0A1Q7QY67-F1
#
_entry.id   AF-A0A1Q7QY67-F1
#
_cell.length_a   1.000
_cell.length_b   1.000
_cell.length_c   1.000
_cell.angle_alpha   90.00
_cell.angle_beta   90.00
_cell.angle_gamma   90.00
#
_symmetry.space_group_name_H-M   'P 1'
#
loop_
_entity.id
_entity.type
_entity.pdbx_description
1 polymer ?
#
loop_
_entity_poly.entity_id
_entity_poly.type
_entity_poly.pdbx_seq_one_letter_code
_entity_poly.pdbx_strand_id
1 'polypeptide(L)'
;MLAKLVKFVLLTRFSKPLLGLVTFFLVYDVVIRGVATGSSPEFSGGFSYYAVGASIFFMAVSLLFGGLFILKSDRDYLLTLPLKRRELSLSLFTAQFVGSGITILFLFGFYLAGAGTLQTTIVLGADLAILAAVVTALGVVSNILSTRVRAGVAAILGVWCLSSILGNPFTPVSPFTGDLLYGSITLFGFAAVTVPVALRELAYLELGSMRSLLRATSSEYKKTMSFAGKSPVRAIYSYHLSFLELVGRVNLAGSTSYRAARVRTSTVLIISSALAAIYLLLTGLSPFADLLSRPVVIVLPILMGIITLVLMSQGTFSNERGWLAFTAMDPAVYLRHLLLSRAVSTLAITGPFAVANIVLAFRGVPVAVNSSIVLLVTVSSASILATYLVARLGAVQQVKEEGMMPGQFDLKQLLAIIPTYIVIILIVVSEISLRASIVIAGVLGILSLLMMLSKSVWRGIAYRLTERGFV
;
A
#
# COMPACT_ATOMS: atom_id res chain seq x y z
N MET A 1 27.33 1.88 22.12
CA MET A 1 27.09 0.78 21.17
C MET A 1 25.86 1.06 20.31
N LEU A 2 24.72 1.42 20.91
CA LEU A 2 23.49 1.87 20.23
C LEU A 2 23.68 2.71 18.95
N ALA A 3 24.41 3.83 18.98
CA ALA A 3 24.58 4.67 17.79
C ALA A 3 25.27 3.95 16.61
N LYS A 4 26.25 3.08 16.90
CA LYS A 4 26.90 2.23 15.89
C LYS A 4 25.92 1.19 15.35
N LEU A 5 25.08 0.61 16.20
CA LEU A 5 24.05 -0.36 15.82
C LEU A 5 22.97 0.29 14.95
N VAL A 6 22.45 1.45 15.33
CA VAL A 6 21.48 2.23 14.53
C VAL A 6 22.07 2.56 13.16
N LYS A 7 23.31 3.06 13.12
CA LYS A 7 24.00 3.35 11.86
C LYS A 7 24.14 2.11 10.99
N PHE A 8 24.54 0.98 11.58
CA PHE A 8 24.66 -0.30 10.87
C PHE A 8 23.32 -0.72 10.27
N VAL A 9 22.26 -0.77 11.09
CA VAL A 9 20.91 -1.19 10.66
C VAL A 9 20.35 -0.26 9.58
N LEU A 10 20.56 1.06 9.66
CA LEU A 10 20.09 1.99 8.64
C LEU A 10 20.85 1.81 7.31
N LEU A 11 22.17 1.65 7.35
CA LEU A 11 22.98 1.51 6.13
C LEU A 11 22.80 0.17 5.42
N THR A 12 22.45 -0.90 6.15
CA THR A 12 22.15 -2.20 5.55
C THR A 12 20.73 -2.28 4.98
N ARG A 13 19.79 -1.47 5.50
CA ARG A 13 18.37 -1.51 5.12
C ARG A 13 17.92 -0.44 4.14
N PHE A 14 18.62 0.68 4.05
CA PHE A 14 18.31 1.78 3.12
C PHE A 14 19.51 2.10 2.25
N SER A 15 19.29 2.32 0.95
CA SER A 15 20.37 2.76 0.07
C SER A 15 20.78 4.19 0.40
N LYS A 16 22.08 4.49 0.30
CA LYS A 16 22.60 5.86 0.56
C LYS A 16 21.88 6.94 -0.26
N PRO A 17 21.57 6.72 -1.57
CA PRO A 17 20.80 7.69 -2.34
C PRO A 17 19.39 7.93 -1.80
N LEU A 18 18.72 6.89 -1.29
CA LEU A 18 17.40 7.03 -0.69
C LEU A 18 17.44 7.88 0.58
N LEU A 19 18.41 7.62 1.47
CA LEU A 19 18.58 8.42 2.69
C LEU A 19 18.88 9.88 2.36
N GLY A 20 19.73 10.13 1.35
CA GLY A 20 20.03 11.47 0.86
C GLY A 20 18.79 12.21 0.35
N LEU A 21 17.97 11.54 -0.47
CA LEU A 21 16.74 12.10 -1.01
C LEU A 21 15.68 12.37 0.09
N VAL A 22 15.52 11.45 1.03
CA VAL A 22 14.62 11.64 2.19
C VAL A 22 15.06 12.87 3.00
N THR A 23 16.36 13.01 3.25
CA THR A 23 16.91 14.17 3.96
C THR A 23 16.67 15.45 3.18
N PHE A 24 16.89 15.42 1.86
CA PHE A 24 16.63 16.55 0.98
C PHE A 24 15.17 17.00 1.05
N PHE A 25 14.21 16.07 0.96
CA PHE A 25 12.79 16.41 1.06
C PHE A 25 12.40 16.97 2.42
N LEU A 26 12.91 16.43 3.52
CA LEU A 26 12.65 16.98 4.86
C LEU A 26 13.22 18.40 5.01
N VAL A 27 14.43 18.66 4.50
CA VAL A 27 15.02 20.01 4.50
C VAL A 27 14.23 20.95 3.59
N TYR A 28 13.90 20.51 2.38
CA TYR A 28 13.12 21.28 1.41
C TYR A 28 11.77 21.71 1.97
N ASP A 29 11.07 20.80 2.65
CA ASP A 29 9.76 21.05 3.24
C ASP A 29 9.83 22.08 4.39
N VAL A 30 10.87 22.02 5.23
CA VAL A 30 11.16 23.04 6.26
C VAL A 30 11.48 24.39 5.62
N VAL A 31 12.29 24.42 4.56
CA VAL A 31 12.73 25.65 3.88
C VAL A 31 11.56 26.33 3.15
N ILE A 32 10.76 25.60 2.37
CA ILE A 32 9.59 26.17 1.70
C ILE A 32 8.67 26.80 2.71
N ARG A 33 8.43 26.12 3.84
CA ARG A 33 7.54 26.65 4.85
C ARG A 33 8.09 27.94 5.48
N GLY A 34 9.40 28.04 5.69
CA GLY A 34 10.03 29.29 6.12
C GLY A 34 9.81 30.45 5.12
N VAL A 35 9.79 30.14 3.82
CA VAL A 35 9.65 31.13 2.74
C VAL A 35 8.18 31.46 2.40
N ALA A 36 7.26 30.51 2.56
CA ALA A 36 5.83 30.65 2.19
C ALA A 36 4.94 31.28 3.29
N THR A 37 5.55 31.86 4.33
CA THR A 37 4.90 32.39 5.54
C THR A 37 3.92 33.57 5.32
N GLY A 38 3.73 34.04 4.09
CA GLY A 38 2.82 35.16 3.78
C GLY A 38 1.41 34.78 3.31
N SER A 39 1.13 33.51 3.04
CA SER A 39 -0.14 33.07 2.45
C SER A 39 -0.55 31.67 2.92
N SER A 40 -0.49 31.43 4.23
CA SER A 40 -0.94 30.18 4.82
C SER A 40 -2.47 30.16 4.91
N PRO A 41 -3.16 29.18 4.29
CA PRO A 41 -4.57 28.97 4.61
C PRO A 41 -4.66 28.61 6.09
N GLU A 42 -5.43 29.39 6.86
CA GLU A 42 -5.93 28.95 8.17
C GLU A 42 -6.57 27.56 8.03
N PHE A 43 -6.79 26.83 9.13
CA PHE A 43 -7.49 25.54 9.14
C PHE A 43 -8.89 25.65 8.51
N SER A 44 -8.97 25.73 7.18
CA SER A 44 -10.19 25.81 6.42
C SER A 44 -10.84 24.44 6.45
N GLY A 45 -12.17 24.38 6.35
CA GLY A 45 -12.90 23.12 6.45
C GLY A 45 -12.34 22.02 5.53
N GLY A 46 -11.93 22.37 4.30
CA GLY A 46 -11.32 21.41 3.36
C GLY A 46 -10.01 20.77 3.86
N PHE A 47 -9.21 21.52 4.62
CA PHE A 47 -7.91 21.08 5.12
C PHE A 47 -8.05 20.07 6.27
N SER A 48 -8.98 20.30 7.20
CA SER A 48 -9.22 19.38 8.33
C SER A 48 -9.72 18.01 7.85
N TYR A 49 -10.56 17.96 6.80
CA TYR A 49 -10.98 16.70 6.19
C TYR A 49 -9.81 15.91 5.60
N TYR A 50 -8.86 16.58 4.95
CA TYR A 50 -7.68 15.93 4.38
C TYR A 50 -6.76 15.38 5.48
N ALA A 51 -6.49 16.17 6.51
CA ALA A 51 -5.71 15.77 7.69
C ALA A 51 -6.28 14.51 8.37
N VAL A 52 -7.59 14.49 8.58
CA VAL A 52 -8.31 13.35 9.16
C VAL A 52 -8.27 12.14 8.25
N GLY A 53 -8.60 12.31 6.97
CA GLY A 53 -8.57 11.22 5.99
C GLY A 53 -7.19 10.59 5.81
N ALA A 54 -6.15 11.42 5.70
CA ALA A 54 -4.76 10.96 5.60
C ALA A 54 -4.34 10.21 6.87
N SER A 55 -4.58 10.77 8.05
CA SER A 55 -4.22 10.12 9.33
C SER A 55 -4.91 8.77 9.51
N ILE A 56 -6.21 8.68 9.21
CA ILE A 56 -6.96 7.41 9.21
C ILE A 56 -6.34 6.42 8.24
N PHE A 57 -6.02 6.87 7.02
CA PHE A 57 -5.40 6.04 6.01
C PHE A 57 -4.08 5.45 6.50
N PHE A 58 -3.15 6.26 7.02
CA PHE A 58 -1.87 5.77 7.54
C PHE A 58 -2.03 4.83 8.74
N MET A 59 -2.90 5.16 9.70
CA MET A 59 -3.15 4.29 10.86
C MET A 59 -3.79 2.95 10.46
N ALA A 60 -4.79 2.97 9.59
CA ALA A 60 -5.49 1.78 9.13
C ALA A 60 -4.57 0.89 8.28
N VAL A 61 -3.80 1.49 7.35
CA VAL A 61 -2.84 0.74 6.53
C VAL A 61 -1.76 0.11 7.41
N SER A 62 -1.22 0.84 8.38
CA SER A 62 -0.23 0.30 9.31
C SER A 62 -0.78 -0.83 10.18
N LEU A 63 -2.04 -0.78 10.61
CA LEU A 63 -2.65 -1.89 11.37
C LEU A 63 -2.98 -3.11 10.51
N LEU A 64 -3.54 -2.90 9.33
CA LEU A 64 -4.01 -3.99 8.46
C LEU A 64 -2.83 -4.68 7.75
N PHE A 65 -1.90 -3.88 7.24
CA PHE A 65 -0.81 -4.32 6.36
C PHE A 65 0.57 -4.14 6.99
N GLY A 66 0.67 -3.64 8.23
CA GLY A 66 1.94 -3.50 8.91
C GLY A 66 2.66 -4.82 9.17
N GLY A 67 3.93 -4.67 9.54
CA GLY A 67 4.68 -5.77 10.10
C GLY A 67 6.05 -5.37 10.61
N LEU A 68 6.99 -6.32 10.62
CA LEU A 68 8.36 -6.11 11.09
C LEU A 68 9.26 -5.78 9.91
N PHE A 69 10.00 -4.69 10.05
CA PHE A 69 11.05 -4.27 9.13
C PHE A 69 12.33 -5.07 9.42
N ILE A 70 12.36 -6.35 9.03
CA ILE A 70 13.47 -7.28 9.33
C ILE A 70 13.84 -8.04 8.07
N LEU A 71 15.13 -8.03 7.73
CA LEU A 71 15.69 -8.81 6.63
C LEU A 71 15.95 -10.26 7.09
N LYS A 72 15.99 -11.20 6.14
CA LYS A 72 16.42 -12.57 6.43
C LYS A 72 17.80 -12.63 7.09
N SER A 73 18.75 -11.83 6.61
CA SER A 73 20.08 -11.70 7.22
C SER A 73 20.05 -11.21 8.66
N ASP A 74 19.05 -10.41 9.04
CA ASP A 74 18.92 -9.93 10.41
C ASP A 74 18.51 -11.07 11.34
N ARG A 75 17.62 -11.97 10.89
CA ARG A 75 17.31 -13.18 11.67
C ARG A 75 18.55 -14.05 11.83
N ASP A 76 19.25 -14.29 10.74
CA ASP A 76 20.33 -15.27 10.72
C ASP A 76 21.58 -14.75 11.48
N TYR A 77 21.80 -13.43 11.52
CA TYR A 77 22.97 -12.81 12.17
C TYR A 77 22.64 -11.77 13.24
N LEU A 78 21.78 -10.77 13.00
CA LEU A 78 21.58 -9.64 13.92
C LEU A 78 20.89 -10.07 15.22
N LEU A 79 19.90 -10.96 15.12
CA LEU A 79 19.14 -11.49 16.26
C LEU A 79 19.90 -12.58 17.02
N THR A 80 20.99 -13.12 16.47
CA THR A 80 21.80 -14.13 17.17
C THR A 80 22.98 -13.52 17.94
N LEU A 81 23.26 -12.22 17.72
CA LEU A 81 24.32 -11.52 18.43
C LEU A 81 23.96 -11.29 19.91
N PRO A 82 24.93 -11.39 20.83
CA PRO A 82 24.73 -11.15 22.27
C PRO A 82 24.61 -9.65 22.58
N LEU A 83 23.59 -8.98 22.02
CA LEU A 83 23.31 -7.57 22.23
C LEU A 83 22.28 -7.37 23.35
N LYS A 84 22.35 -6.21 24.03
CA LYS A 84 21.31 -5.81 24.99
C LYS A 84 19.99 -5.65 24.25
N ARG A 85 18.93 -6.31 24.71
CA ARG A 85 17.59 -6.29 24.10
C ARG A 85 17.03 -4.88 23.88
N ARG A 86 17.29 -3.95 24.80
CA ARG A 86 16.90 -2.54 24.68
C ARG A 86 17.62 -1.82 23.52
N GLU A 87 18.90 -2.12 23.30
CA GLU A 87 19.64 -1.51 22.20
C GLU A 87 19.17 -2.06 20.85
N LEU A 88 18.90 -3.37 20.79
CA LEU A 88 18.33 -4.02 19.63
C LEU A 88 16.95 -3.46 19.30
N SER A 89 16.02 -3.42 20.26
CA SER A 89 14.65 -2.95 20.03
C SER A 89 14.59 -1.50 19.57
N LEU A 90 15.39 -0.61 20.17
CA LEU A 90 15.50 0.78 19.73
C LEU A 90 16.07 0.89 18.32
N SER A 91 17.09 0.09 17.98
CA SER A 91 17.67 0.12 16.63
C SER A 91 16.68 -0.35 15.56
N LEU A 92 15.91 -1.41 15.84
CA LEU A 92 14.87 -1.93 14.96
C LEU A 92 13.71 -0.95 14.84
N PHE A 93 13.30 -0.31 15.94
CA PHE A 93 12.24 0.69 15.93
C PHE A 93 12.63 1.93 15.12
N THR A 94 13.86 2.42 15.26
CA THR A 94 14.37 3.54 14.45
C THR A 94 14.38 3.20 12.96
N ALA A 95 14.81 1.98 12.60
CA ALA A 95 14.76 1.54 11.22
C ALA A 95 13.34 1.42 10.68
N GLN A 96 12.41 0.91 11.50
CA GLN A 96 10.99 0.88 11.19
C GLN A 96 10.43 2.30 10.99
N PHE A 97 10.80 3.24 11.86
CA PHE A 97 10.37 4.65 11.79
C PHE A 97 10.83 5.32 10.49
N VAL A 98 12.08 5.11 10.09
CA VAL A 98 12.60 5.62 8.81
C VAL A 98 11.88 4.96 7.62
N GLY A 99 11.54 3.66 7.71
CA GLY A 99 10.85 2.95 6.63
C GLY A 99 9.36 3.24 6.49
N SER A 100 8.68 3.58 7.60
CA SER A 100 7.22 3.74 7.67
C SER A 100 6.79 5.13 8.11
N GLY A 101 7.24 5.58 9.28
CA GLY A 101 6.92 6.89 9.86
C GLY A 101 7.32 8.08 8.99
N ILE A 102 8.39 7.98 8.21
CA ILE A 102 8.85 9.09 7.35
C ILE A 102 7.83 9.48 6.27
N THR A 103 6.95 8.55 5.87
CA THR A 103 5.91 8.84 4.88
C THR A 103 4.88 9.84 5.39
N ILE A 104 4.63 9.86 6.71
CA ILE A 104 3.78 10.87 7.36
C ILE A 104 4.53 12.19 7.49
N LEU A 105 5.85 12.15 7.69
CA LEU A 105 6.67 13.35 7.73
C LEU A 105 6.76 14.05 6.36
N PHE A 106 6.48 13.38 5.23
CA PHE A 106 6.31 14.08 3.95
C PHE A 106 5.03 14.92 3.86
N LEU A 107 4.11 14.77 4.82
CA LEU A 107 2.97 15.65 4.98
C LEU A 107 3.27 16.82 5.92
N PHE A 108 4.52 17.01 6.35
CA PHE A 108 4.91 18.03 7.33
C PHE A 108 4.56 19.45 6.85
N GLY A 109 4.87 19.82 5.61
CA GLY A 109 4.50 21.09 5.02
C GLY A 109 2.98 21.29 4.93
N PHE A 110 2.23 20.22 4.69
CA PHE A 110 0.77 20.26 4.70
C PHE A 110 0.23 20.48 6.12
N TYR A 111 0.53 19.59 7.07
CA TYR A 111 -0.01 19.64 8.44
C TYR A 111 0.33 20.93 9.19
N LEU A 112 1.50 21.49 8.91
CA LEU A 112 1.94 22.69 9.58
C LEU A 112 1.51 23.99 8.89
N ALA A 113 0.93 23.93 7.68
CA ALA A 113 0.37 25.10 7.02
C ALA A 113 -0.74 25.77 7.85
N GLY A 114 -1.43 25.03 8.74
CA GLY A 114 -2.44 25.58 9.64
C GLY A 114 -1.90 26.37 10.85
N ALA A 115 -0.58 26.39 11.08
CA ALA A 115 -0.01 27.05 12.26
C ALA A 115 0.20 28.56 12.03
N GLY A 116 -0.54 29.42 12.75
CA GLY A 116 -0.42 30.88 12.65
C GLY A 116 0.74 31.49 13.44
N THR A 117 1.41 30.75 14.33
CA THR A 117 2.51 31.26 15.17
C THR A 117 3.70 30.29 15.23
N LEU A 118 4.87 30.79 15.63
CA LEU A 118 6.07 29.96 15.82
C LEU A 118 5.87 28.89 16.91
N GLN A 119 5.15 29.23 17.99
CA GLN A 119 4.87 28.29 19.08
C GLN A 119 3.95 27.16 18.63
N THR A 120 2.84 27.49 17.95
CA THR A 120 1.91 26.48 17.40
C THR A 120 2.60 25.57 16.38
N THR A 121 3.51 26.13 15.58
CA THR A 121 4.36 25.39 14.65
C THR A 121 5.22 24.33 15.35
N ILE A 122 5.89 24.69 16.45
CA ILE A 122 6.76 23.76 17.18
C ILE A 122 5.93 22.61 17.76
N VAL A 123 4.77 22.92 18.35
CA VAL A 123 3.88 21.91 18.94
C VAL A 123 3.32 20.97 17.87
N LEU A 124 2.79 21.49 16.77
CA LEU A 124 2.31 20.68 15.65
C LEU A 124 3.41 19.81 15.03
N GLY A 125 4.65 20.30 15.00
CA GLY A 125 5.79 19.53 14.52
C GLY A 125 6.12 18.36 15.45
N ALA A 126 6.05 18.59 16.76
CA ALA A 126 6.18 17.54 17.76
C ALA A 126 5.03 16.52 17.66
N ASP A 127 3.78 16.98 17.53
CA ASP A 127 2.61 16.11 17.36
C ASP A 127 2.72 15.26 16.10
N LEU A 128 3.20 15.82 14.99
CA LEU A 128 3.41 15.05 13.76
C LEU A 128 4.49 13.97 13.93
N ALA A 129 5.57 14.28 14.65
CA ALA A 129 6.60 13.29 14.98
C ALA A 129 6.05 12.18 15.90
N ILE A 130 5.20 12.54 16.87
CA ILE A 130 4.52 11.58 17.75
C ILE A 130 3.54 10.71 16.92
N LEU A 131 2.75 11.30 16.02
CA LEU A 131 1.86 10.56 15.13
C LEU A 131 2.64 9.59 14.24
N ALA A 132 3.78 10.02 13.68
CA ALA A 132 4.66 9.14 12.91
C ALA A 132 5.18 7.97 13.76
N ALA A 133 5.50 8.20 15.03
CA ALA A 133 5.91 7.15 15.96
C ALA A 133 4.76 6.20 16.32
N VAL A 134 3.54 6.72 16.50
CA VAL A 134 2.32 5.92 16.72
C VAL A 134 2.03 5.03 15.52
N VAL A 135 2.04 5.57 14.30
CA VAL A 135 1.81 4.77 13.09
C VAL A 135 2.88 3.69 12.94
N THR A 136 4.14 4.02 13.21
CA THR A 136 5.24 3.04 13.24
C THR A 136 4.97 1.93 14.27
N ALA A 137 4.55 2.30 15.49
CA ALA A 137 4.25 1.38 16.57
C ALA A 137 3.05 0.46 16.26
N LEU A 138 1.97 1.01 15.70
CA LEU A 138 0.81 0.24 15.25
C LEU A 138 1.21 -0.83 14.20
N GLY A 139 2.15 -0.50 13.33
CA GLY A 139 2.70 -1.43 12.34
C GLY A 139 3.42 -2.62 12.98
N VAL A 140 4.18 -2.37 14.04
CA VAL A 140 4.83 -3.42 14.83
C VAL A 140 3.81 -4.26 15.61
N VAL A 141 2.87 -3.60 16.31
CA VAL A 141 1.81 -4.26 17.10
C VAL A 141 0.91 -5.12 16.24
N SER A 142 0.71 -4.75 14.97
CA SER A 142 -0.08 -5.54 14.03
C SER A 142 0.36 -7.00 14.02
N ASN A 143 1.66 -7.32 14.16
CA ASN A 143 2.19 -8.68 14.06
C ASN A 143 1.62 -9.66 15.07
N ILE A 144 1.21 -9.19 16.25
CA ILE A 144 0.68 -10.06 17.31
C ILE A 144 -0.82 -10.31 17.12
N LEU A 145 -1.51 -9.38 16.46
CA LEU A 145 -2.95 -9.41 16.27
C LEU A 145 -3.35 -10.34 15.13
N SER A 146 -4.48 -11.02 15.27
CA SER A 146 -5.12 -11.77 14.18
C SER A 146 -5.80 -10.82 13.19
N THR A 147 -5.98 -11.24 11.94
CA THR A 147 -6.55 -10.38 10.88
C THR A 147 -7.92 -9.78 11.24
N ARG A 148 -8.77 -10.54 11.96
CA ARG A 148 -10.08 -10.06 12.42
C ARG A 148 -9.94 -8.95 13.46
N VAL A 149 -9.03 -9.11 14.43
CA VAL A 149 -8.80 -8.11 15.47
C VAL A 149 -8.17 -6.85 14.88
N ARG A 150 -7.25 -6.98 13.92
CA ARG A 150 -6.68 -5.83 13.19
C ARG A 150 -7.76 -5.02 12.49
N ALA A 151 -8.66 -5.69 11.78
CA ALA A 151 -9.77 -5.03 11.10
C ALA A 151 -10.72 -4.32 12.09
N GLY A 152 -11.03 -4.96 13.21
CA GLY A 152 -11.82 -4.35 14.29
C GLY A 152 -11.16 -3.12 14.89
N VAL A 153 -9.88 -3.19 15.24
CA VAL A 153 -9.12 -2.07 15.81
C VAL A 153 -8.97 -0.93 14.78
N ALA A 154 -8.70 -1.25 13.51
CA ALA A 154 -8.63 -0.25 12.45
C ALA A 154 -9.97 0.47 12.25
N ALA A 155 -11.10 -0.26 12.33
CA ALA A 155 -12.43 0.33 12.25
C ALA A 155 -12.71 1.24 13.46
N ILE A 156 -12.40 0.79 14.68
CA ILE A 156 -12.56 1.59 15.91
C ILE A 156 -11.72 2.87 15.85
N LEU A 157 -10.44 2.77 15.47
CA LEU A 157 -9.57 3.95 15.30
C LEU A 157 -10.07 4.86 14.19
N GLY A 158 -10.55 4.31 13.08
CA GLY A 158 -11.17 5.07 12.00
C GLY A 158 -12.36 5.89 12.49
N VAL A 159 -13.29 5.26 13.22
CA VAL A 159 -14.46 5.95 13.81
C VAL A 159 -14.02 6.99 14.84
N TRP A 160 -13.04 6.67 15.69
CA TRP A 160 -12.53 7.61 16.69
C TRP A 160 -11.90 8.85 16.03
N CYS A 161 -11.11 8.67 14.97
CA CYS A 161 -10.52 9.79 14.24
C CYS A 161 -11.56 10.56 13.42
N LEU A 162 -12.55 9.88 12.83
CA LEU A 162 -13.66 10.56 12.13
C LEU A 162 -14.50 11.41 13.08
N SER A 163 -14.54 11.08 14.37
CA SER A 163 -15.29 11.89 15.34
C SER A 163 -14.72 13.31 15.51
N SER A 164 -13.46 13.58 15.13
CA SER A 164 -12.91 14.94 15.16
C SER A 164 -13.60 15.88 14.18
N ILE A 165 -14.08 15.36 13.04
CA ILE A 165 -14.88 16.12 12.07
C ILE A 165 -16.20 16.59 12.69
N LEU A 166 -16.75 15.81 13.63
CA LEU A 166 -17.97 16.16 14.37
C LEU A 166 -17.70 17.10 15.56
N GLY A 167 -16.48 17.63 15.68
CA GLY A 167 -16.09 18.55 16.75
C GLY A 167 -15.63 17.88 18.04
N ASN A 168 -15.24 16.60 18.02
CA ASN A 168 -14.67 15.93 19.19
C ASN A 168 -13.18 16.33 19.38
N PRO A 169 -12.82 17.02 20.49
CA PRO A 169 -11.43 17.44 20.72
C PRO A 169 -10.52 16.31 21.23
N PHE A 170 -11.10 15.16 21.63
CA PHE A 170 -10.35 14.05 22.22
C PHE A 170 -10.04 12.96 21.20
N THR A 171 -9.27 13.28 20.16
CA THR A 171 -8.82 12.30 19.16
C THR A 171 -7.34 12.49 18.82
N PRO A 172 -6.64 11.42 18.40
CA PRO A 172 -5.22 11.52 18.02
C PRO A 172 -4.96 12.40 16.78
N VAL A 173 -6.01 12.85 16.08
CA VAL A 173 -5.92 13.71 14.89
C VAL A 173 -6.40 15.14 15.18
N SER A 174 -7.00 15.39 16.35
CA SER A 174 -7.51 16.71 16.76
C SER A 174 -6.46 17.84 16.75
N PRO A 175 -5.14 17.63 16.97
CA PRO A 175 -4.15 18.71 16.78
C PRO A 175 -4.19 19.31 15.38
N PHE A 176 -4.50 18.49 14.38
CA PHE A 176 -4.48 18.87 12.97
C PHE A 176 -5.83 19.41 12.47
N THR A 177 -6.85 19.47 13.33
CA THR A 177 -8.17 20.04 13.02
C THR A 177 -8.43 21.36 13.75
N GLY A 178 -7.50 21.83 14.59
CA GLY A 178 -7.58 23.10 15.31
C GLY A 178 -7.53 23.00 16.84
N ASP A 179 -7.80 21.82 17.40
CA ASP A 179 -7.81 21.59 18.85
C ASP A 179 -6.45 21.10 19.35
N LEU A 180 -5.47 22.02 19.39
CA LEU A 180 -4.08 21.72 19.72
C LEU A 180 -3.95 21.06 21.10
N LEU A 181 -4.44 21.69 22.17
CA LEU A 181 -4.14 21.26 23.55
C LEU A 181 -4.71 19.87 23.89
N TYR A 182 -6.01 19.66 23.68
CA TYR A 182 -6.66 18.37 23.97
C TYR A 182 -6.22 17.28 22.98
N GLY A 183 -6.01 17.64 21.73
CA GLY A 183 -5.46 16.76 20.71
C GLY A 183 -4.06 16.26 21.07
N SER A 184 -3.14 17.14 21.47
CA SER A 184 -1.76 16.74 21.78
C SER A 184 -1.71 15.84 23.02
N ILE A 185 -2.55 16.10 24.03
CA ILE A 185 -2.66 15.25 25.23
C ILE A 185 -3.15 13.85 24.86
N THR A 186 -4.20 13.74 24.04
CA THR A 186 -4.72 12.43 23.63
C THR A 186 -3.75 11.67 22.74
N LEU A 187 -3.08 12.35 21.81
CA LEU A 187 -2.05 11.76 20.96
C LEU A 187 -0.84 11.28 21.78
N PHE A 188 -0.37 12.09 22.73
CA PHE A 188 0.71 11.70 23.63
C PHE A 188 0.32 10.51 24.51
N GLY A 189 -0.89 10.51 25.09
CA GLY A 189 -1.42 9.38 25.85
C GLY A 189 -1.49 8.10 25.01
N PHE A 190 -1.92 8.21 23.75
CA PHE A 190 -1.95 7.09 22.83
C PHE A 190 -0.55 6.57 22.46
N ALA A 191 0.42 7.47 22.27
CA ALA A 191 1.81 7.12 22.02
C ALA A 191 2.48 6.47 23.24
N ALA A 192 2.18 6.96 24.45
CA ALA A 192 2.69 6.41 25.71
C ALA A 192 2.24 4.96 25.95
N VAL A 193 1.15 4.51 25.32
CA VAL A 193 0.71 3.11 25.36
C VAL A 193 1.29 2.33 24.18
N THR A 194 1.14 2.84 22.95
CA THR A 194 1.47 2.07 21.74
C THR A 194 2.97 1.89 21.52
N VAL A 195 3.80 2.91 21.78
CA VAL A 195 5.25 2.85 21.56
C VAL A 195 5.94 1.88 22.51
N PRO A 196 5.69 1.87 23.84
CA PRO A 196 6.29 0.89 24.74
C PRO A 196 5.90 -0.56 24.42
N VAL A 197 4.64 -0.79 24.00
CA VAL A 197 4.19 -2.13 23.56
C VAL A 197 4.99 -2.56 22.32
N ALA A 198 5.14 -1.68 21.32
CA ALA A 198 5.95 -1.98 20.14
C ALA A 198 7.43 -2.26 20.47
N LEU A 199 8.03 -1.48 21.38
CA LEU A 199 9.42 -1.69 21.82
C LEU A 199 9.61 -3.01 22.57
N ARG A 200 8.63 -3.41 23.39
CA ARG A 200 8.64 -4.71 24.07
C ARG A 200 8.60 -5.83 23.04
N GLU A 201 7.74 -5.74 22.04
CA GLU A 201 7.59 -6.77 21.01
C GLU A 201 8.86 -6.92 20.16
N LEU A 202 9.51 -5.81 19.82
CA LEU A 202 10.82 -5.83 19.13
C LEU A 202 11.94 -6.42 20.00
N ALA A 203 11.87 -6.27 21.33
CA ALA A 203 12.89 -6.80 22.25
C ALA A 203 12.84 -8.32 22.44
N TYR A 204 11.70 -8.97 22.15
CA TYR A 204 11.47 -10.42 22.33
C TYR A 204 11.21 -11.16 21.01
N LEU A 205 11.68 -10.57 19.91
CA LEU A 205 11.32 -10.96 18.56
C LEU A 205 11.84 -12.34 18.13
N GLU A 206 12.97 -12.81 18.68
CA GLU A 206 13.50 -14.16 18.46
C GLU A 206 12.48 -15.25 18.84
N LEU A 207 11.85 -15.11 20.01
CA LEU A 207 10.83 -16.05 20.51
C LEU A 207 9.53 -15.95 19.72
N GLY A 208 9.17 -14.74 19.29
CA GLY A 208 7.97 -14.49 18.49
C GLY A 208 8.06 -15.01 17.06
N SER A 209 9.21 -14.86 16.42
CA SER A 209 9.46 -15.30 15.04
C SER A 209 9.52 -16.82 14.89
N MET A 210 10.12 -17.53 15.85
CA MET A 210 10.09 -18.99 15.89
C MET A 210 8.66 -19.52 16.07
N ARG A 211 7.85 -18.87 16.92
CA ARG A 211 6.46 -19.25 17.16
C ARG A 211 5.53 -18.96 15.97
N SER A 212 5.77 -17.88 15.22
CA SER A 212 4.97 -17.55 14.02
C SER A 212 5.28 -18.48 12.85
N LEU A 213 6.55 -18.86 12.67
CA LEU A 213 6.96 -19.86 11.66
C LEU A 213 6.35 -21.23 11.95
N LEU A 214 6.38 -21.69 13.20
CA LEU A 214 5.75 -22.94 13.62
C LEU A 214 4.22 -22.94 13.41
N ARG A 215 3.56 -21.78 13.55
CA ARG A 215 2.13 -21.62 13.23
C ARG A 215 1.84 -21.55 11.73
N ALA A 216 2.74 -20.96 10.94
CA ALA A 216 2.60 -20.87 9.49
C ALA A 216 2.87 -22.22 8.79
N THR A 217 3.82 -23.01 9.29
CA THR A 217 4.10 -24.36 8.78
C THR A 217 3.02 -25.38 9.19
N SER A 218 2.31 -25.15 10.31
CA SER A 218 1.25 -26.06 10.78
C SER A 218 -0.13 -25.83 10.12
N SER A 219 -0.31 -24.78 9.33
CA SER A 219 -1.42 -24.75 8.38
C SER A 219 -1.00 -25.49 7.11
N GLU A 220 -1.01 -26.82 7.17
CA GLU A 220 -0.88 -27.69 6.01
C GLU A 220 -1.66 -27.13 4.81
N TYR A 221 -1.04 -27.19 3.63
CA TYR A 221 -1.64 -26.85 2.35
C TYR A 221 -2.93 -27.67 2.16
N LYS A 222 -4.07 -27.13 2.61
CA LYS A 222 -5.32 -27.90 2.82
C LYS A 222 -5.86 -28.63 1.58
N LYS A 223 -5.40 -28.29 0.36
CA LYS A 223 -5.65 -29.04 -0.88
C LYS A 223 -4.49 -28.84 -1.86
N THR A 224 -3.87 -29.93 -2.31
CA THR A 224 -2.93 -29.92 -3.43
C THR A 224 -3.69 -29.72 -4.75
N MET A 225 -3.17 -28.86 -5.63
CA MET A 225 -3.73 -28.67 -6.96
C MET A 225 -2.99 -29.58 -7.94
N SER A 226 -3.73 -30.45 -8.64
CA SER A 226 -3.14 -31.27 -9.69
C SER A 226 -3.08 -30.50 -11.02
N PHE A 227 -1.93 -30.62 -11.68
CA PHE A 227 -1.68 -30.12 -13.04
C PHE A 227 -1.46 -31.25 -14.05
N ALA A 228 -1.63 -32.52 -13.64
CA ALA A 228 -1.48 -33.67 -14.53
C ALA A 228 -2.43 -33.56 -15.73
N GLY A 229 -1.89 -33.79 -16.94
CA GLY A 229 -2.66 -33.71 -18.20
C GLY A 229 -2.99 -32.30 -18.70
N LYS A 230 -2.53 -31.23 -18.04
CA LYS A 230 -2.69 -29.85 -18.54
C LYS A 230 -1.49 -29.42 -19.38
N SER A 231 -1.73 -28.67 -20.45
CA SER A 231 -0.65 -27.99 -21.19
C SER A 231 -0.01 -26.89 -20.32
N PRO A 232 1.26 -26.51 -20.57
CA PRO A 232 1.96 -25.50 -19.77
C PRO A 232 1.19 -24.18 -19.64
N VAL A 233 0.65 -23.68 -20.76
CA VAL A 233 -0.15 -22.44 -20.77
C VAL A 233 -1.44 -22.60 -19.94
N ARG A 234 -2.12 -23.74 -20.05
CA ARG A 234 -3.34 -24.01 -19.28
C ARG A 234 -3.04 -24.16 -17.79
N ALA A 235 -1.86 -24.67 -17.44
CA ALA A 235 -1.42 -24.75 -16.05
C ALA A 235 -1.29 -23.35 -15.43
N ILE A 236 -0.66 -22.40 -16.14
CA ILE A 236 -0.53 -20.98 -15.73
C ILE A 236 -1.91 -20.38 -15.43
N TYR A 237 -2.84 -20.44 -16.39
CA TYR A 237 -4.18 -19.91 -16.18
C TYR A 237 -4.92 -20.61 -15.05
N SER A 238 -4.83 -21.94 -14.96
CA SER A 238 -5.52 -22.66 -13.90
C SER A 238 -5.02 -22.28 -12.52
N TYR A 239 -3.73 -21.98 -12.37
CA TYR A 239 -3.16 -21.53 -11.10
C TYR A 239 -3.57 -20.07 -10.79
N HIS A 240 -3.26 -19.12 -11.67
CA HIS A 240 -3.45 -17.68 -11.39
C HIS A 240 -4.90 -17.18 -11.46
N LEU A 241 -5.80 -17.91 -12.14
CA LEU A 241 -7.24 -17.61 -12.11
C LEU A 241 -7.94 -18.26 -10.92
N SER A 242 -7.41 -19.36 -10.37
CA SER A 242 -7.99 -19.99 -9.17
C SER A 242 -7.60 -19.26 -7.90
N PHE A 243 -6.38 -18.71 -7.87
CA PHE A 243 -5.82 -18.05 -6.70
C PHE A 243 -5.33 -16.65 -7.04
N LEU A 244 -5.87 -15.69 -6.30
CA LEU A 244 -5.34 -14.35 -6.19
C LEU A 244 -4.27 -14.35 -5.10
N GLU A 245 -3.02 -14.17 -5.53
CA GLU A 245 -1.94 -13.85 -4.61
C GLU A 245 -2.03 -12.37 -4.26
N LEU A 246 -2.62 -12.09 -3.11
CA LEU A 246 -2.62 -10.77 -2.50
C LEU A 246 -1.28 -10.60 -1.82
N VAL A 247 -0.41 -9.86 -2.48
CA VAL A 247 0.88 -9.48 -1.96
C VAL A 247 0.73 -8.12 -1.29
N GLY A 248 0.80 -8.12 0.03
CA GLY A 248 1.01 -6.92 0.82
C GLY A 248 2.49 -6.55 0.79
N ARG A 249 2.98 -6.05 -0.35
CA ARG A 249 4.02 -5.03 -0.34
C ARG A 249 3.43 -3.82 -1.02
N VAL A 250 2.56 -3.18 -0.27
CA VAL A 250 2.16 -1.85 -0.60
C VAL A 250 3.19 -1.01 0.13
N ASN A 251 4.22 -0.48 -0.54
CA ASN A 251 5.07 0.59 0.04
C ASN A 251 4.24 1.87 0.29
N LEU A 252 2.93 1.76 0.53
CA LEU A 252 2.07 2.82 1.01
C LEU A 252 2.15 2.79 2.53
N ALA A 253 2.49 3.93 3.11
CA ALA A 253 1.98 4.30 4.42
C ALA A 253 2.29 3.37 5.60
N GLY A 254 3.42 2.66 5.55
CA GLY A 254 3.99 1.97 6.71
C GLY A 254 3.92 0.45 6.76
N SER A 255 3.56 -0.21 5.66
CA SER A 255 3.76 -1.65 5.49
C SER A 255 5.25 -1.97 5.29
N THR A 256 5.86 -2.63 6.27
CA THR A 256 7.30 -2.96 6.31
C THR A 256 7.62 -4.45 6.16
N SER A 257 6.62 -5.32 6.27
CA SER A 257 6.78 -6.76 6.07
C SER A 257 6.10 -7.21 4.80
N TYR A 258 6.68 -8.20 4.12
CA TYR A 258 5.99 -8.84 3.02
C TYR A 258 5.04 -9.92 3.53
N ARG A 259 3.76 -9.82 3.18
CA ARG A 259 2.79 -10.89 3.43
C ARG A 259 2.19 -11.33 2.11
N ALA A 260 2.31 -12.62 1.81
CA ALA A 260 1.55 -13.23 0.74
C ALA A 260 0.33 -13.91 1.36
N ALA A 261 -0.86 -13.49 0.95
CA ALA A 261 -2.08 -14.24 1.21
C ALA A 261 -2.56 -14.80 -0.13
N ARG A 262 -2.79 -16.11 -0.18
CA ARG A 262 -3.46 -16.73 -1.32
C ARG A 262 -4.93 -16.84 -1.01
N VAL A 263 -5.73 -16.06 -1.72
CA VAL A 263 -7.20 -16.09 -1.62
C VAL A 263 -7.75 -16.69 -2.89
N ARG A 264 -8.79 -17.52 -2.79
CA ARG A 264 -9.45 -18.02 -3.99
C ARG A 264 -10.13 -16.87 -4.72
N THR A 265 -9.93 -16.79 -6.04
CA THR A 265 -10.53 -15.74 -6.86
C THR A 265 -12.06 -15.77 -6.77
N SER A 266 -12.67 -16.95 -6.61
CA SER A 266 -14.11 -17.07 -6.39
C SER A 266 -14.58 -16.37 -5.11
N THR A 267 -13.82 -16.47 -4.02
CA THR A 267 -14.14 -15.76 -2.77
C THR A 267 -14.04 -14.26 -2.97
N VAL A 268 -13.02 -13.78 -3.67
CA VAL A 268 -12.86 -12.35 -3.99
C VAL A 268 -13.99 -11.85 -4.89
N LEU A 269 -14.40 -12.64 -5.88
CA LEU A 269 -15.53 -12.33 -6.76
C LEU A 269 -16.84 -12.23 -5.98
N ILE A 270 -17.09 -13.15 -5.03
CA ILE A 270 -18.29 -13.10 -4.17
C ILE A 270 -18.27 -11.83 -3.31
N ILE A 271 -17.15 -11.53 -2.66
CA ILE A 271 -17.01 -10.33 -1.82
C ILE A 271 -17.17 -9.06 -2.65
N SER A 272 -16.50 -8.98 -3.81
CA SER A 272 -16.60 -7.84 -4.73
C SER A 272 -18.04 -7.67 -5.24
N SER A 273 -18.72 -8.75 -5.60
CA SER A 273 -20.11 -8.70 -6.05
C SER A 273 -21.06 -8.25 -4.95
N ALA A 274 -20.87 -8.71 -3.71
CA ALA A 274 -21.65 -8.27 -2.56
C ALA A 274 -21.45 -6.77 -2.28
N LEU A 275 -20.19 -6.30 -2.30
CA LEU A 275 -19.88 -4.88 -2.11
C LEU A 275 -20.41 -4.02 -3.26
N ALA A 276 -20.35 -4.49 -4.50
CA ALA A 276 -20.90 -3.81 -5.66
C ALA A 276 -22.44 -3.71 -5.58
N ALA A 277 -23.11 -4.74 -5.07
CA ALA A 277 -24.55 -4.70 -4.82
C ALA A 277 -24.92 -3.68 -3.73
N ILE A 278 -24.15 -3.62 -2.63
CA ILE A 278 -24.32 -2.59 -1.58
C ILE A 278 -24.09 -1.19 -2.17
N TYR A 279 -23.04 -1.02 -2.98
CA TYR A 279 -22.77 0.24 -3.68
C TYR A 279 -23.95 0.67 -4.57
N LEU A 280 -24.48 -0.25 -5.38
CA LEU A 280 -25.64 0.00 -6.23
C LEU A 280 -26.88 0.39 -5.39
N LEU A 281 -27.09 -0.31 -4.26
CA LEU A 281 -28.22 -0.05 -3.37
C LEU A 281 -28.15 1.36 -2.78
N LEU A 282 -26.99 1.74 -2.26
CA LEU A 282 -26.79 3.03 -1.61
C LEU A 282 -26.85 4.19 -2.61
N THR A 283 -26.29 4.03 -3.80
CA THR A 283 -26.15 5.11 -4.78
C THR A 283 -27.30 5.24 -5.77
N GLY A 284 -28.11 4.20 -5.98
CA GLY A 284 -29.14 4.21 -7.03
C GLY A 284 -30.49 3.57 -6.69
N LEU A 285 -30.68 3.00 -5.49
CA LEU A 285 -31.95 2.38 -5.07
C LEU A 285 -32.50 2.91 -3.74
N SER A 286 -31.71 3.68 -2.99
CA SER A 286 -32.12 4.20 -1.68
C SER A 286 -32.71 5.61 -1.80
N PRO A 287 -33.60 6.03 -0.86
CA PRO A 287 -34.08 7.41 -0.78
C PRO A 287 -32.96 8.43 -0.47
N PHE A 288 -31.76 7.95 -0.09
CA PHE A 288 -30.56 8.78 0.10
C PHE A 288 -29.69 8.88 -1.17
N ALA A 289 -30.14 8.32 -2.29
CA ALA A 289 -29.39 8.28 -3.55
C ALA A 289 -29.00 9.68 -4.04
N ASP A 290 -29.87 10.68 -3.94
CA ASP A 290 -29.55 12.03 -4.44
C ASP A 290 -28.43 12.73 -3.65
N LEU A 291 -28.29 12.42 -2.35
CA LEU A 291 -27.28 13.02 -1.47
C LEU A 291 -25.89 12.37 -1.65
N LEU A 292 -25.86 11.06 -1.93
CA LEU A 292 -24.64 10.25 -2.01
C LEU A 292 -24.17 9.99 -3.45
N SER A 293 -25.06 10.06 -4.45
CA SER A 293 -24.82 9.52 -5.79
C SER A 293 -23.61 10.13 -6.48
N ARG A 294 -23.46 11.46 -6.53
CA ARG A 294 -22.43 12.08 -7.38
C ARG A 294 -20.99 11.91 -6.87
N PRO A 295 -20.65 12.22 -5.61
CA PRO A 295 -19.26 12.08 -5.15
C PRO A 295 -18.86 10.62 -4.97
N VAL A 296 -19.76 9.75 -4.51
CA VAL A 296 -19.44 8.33 -4.27
C VAL A 296 -19.21 7.58 -5.58
N VAL A 297 -19.99 7.89 -6.64
CA VAL A 297 -19.82 7.29 -7.97
C VAL A 297 -18.49 7.66 -8.62
N ILE A 298 -17.87 8.79 -8.24
CA ILE A 298 -16.53 9.18 -8.72
C ILE A 298 -15.43 8.63 -7.82
N VAL A 299 -15.54 8.84 -6.51
CA VAL A 299 -14.45 8.56 -5.57
C VAL A 299 -14.22 7.06 -5.39
N LEU A 300 -15.28 6.25 -5.36
CA LEU A 300 -15.15 4.82 -5.12
C LEU A 300 -14.45 4.09 -6.28
N PRO A 301 -14.81 4.30 -7.56
CA PRO A 301 -14.08 3.73 -8.70
C PRO A 301 -12.61 4.16 -8.77
N ILE A 302 -12.30 5.42 -8.45
CA ILE A 302 -10.90 5.90 -8.34
C ILE A 302 -10.17 5.08 -7.28
N LEU A 303 -10.72 5.01 -6.07
CA LEU A 303 -10.09 4.29 -4.96
C LEU A 303 -9.90 2.80 -5.27
N MET A 304 -10.91 2.15 -5.87
CA MET A 304 -10.85 0.76 -6.32
C MET A 304 -9.78 0.57 -7.40
N GLY A 305 -9.72 1.48 -8.38
CA GLY A 305 -8.70 1.47 -9.44
C GLY A 305 -7.28 1.57 -8.87
N ILE A 306 -7.05 2.52 -7.96
CA ILE A 306 -5.75 2.73 -7.31
C ILE A 306 -5.35 1.49 -6.47
N ILE A 307 -6.23 1.02 -5.59
CA ILE A 307 -5.94 -0.13 -4.72
C ILE A 307 -5.63 -1.36 -5.56
N THR A 308 -6.44 -1.64 -6.58
CA THR A 308 -6.24 -2.81 -7.44
C THR A 308 -4.94 -2.70 -8.24
N LEU A 309 -4.64 -1.52 -8.79
CA LEU A 309 -3.40 -1.25 -9.51
C LEU A 309 -2.16 -1.51 -8.63
N VAL A 310 -2.16 -1.00 -7.40
CA VAL A 310 -1.00 -1.15 -6.50
C VAL A 310 -0.84 -2.61 -6.07
N LEU A 311 -1.93 -3.30 -5.72
CA LEU A 311 -1.89 -4.70 -5.31
C LEU A 311 -1.37 -5.61 -6.44
N MET A 312 -1.79 -5.38 -7.68
CA MET A 312 -1.42 -6.25 -8.81
C MET A 312 -0.03 -5.96 -9.37
N SER A 313 0.37 -4.69 -9.45
CA SER A 313 1.64 -4.29 -10.08
C SER A 313 2.89 -4.78 -9.33
N GLN A 314 2.85 -4.80 -7.99
CA GLN A 314 3.99 -5.26 -7.18
C GLN A 314 3.95 -6.76 -6.88
N GLY A 315 2.74 -7.32 -6.76
CA GLY A 315 2.56 -8.73 -6.39
C GLY A 315 2.89 -9.73 -7.48
N THR A 316 2.74 -9.35 -8.75
CA THR A 316 2.83 -10.28 -9.88
C THR A 316 4.20 -10.95 -9.99
N PHE A 317 5.29 -10.24 -9.76
CA PHE A 317 6.63 -10.81 -9.85
C PHE A 317 7.22 -11.22 -8.52
N SER A 318 6.89 -10.52 -7.43
CA SER A 318 7.56 -10.71 -6.14
C SER A 318 7.46 -12.14 -5.58
N ASN A 319 6.38 -12.88 -5.89
CA ASN A 319 6.19 -14.29 -5.49
C ASN A 319 6.63 -15.33 -6.53
N GLU A 320 6.99 -14.90 -7.74
CA GLU A 320 7.32 -15.81 -8.82
C GLU A 320 8.68 -16.46 -8.60
N ARG A 321 8.77 -17.75 -8.89
CA ARG A 321 10.03 -18.50 -8.88
C ARG A 321 10.56 -18.57 -10.30
N GLY A 322 11.24 -17.49 -10.71
CA GLY A 322 11.81 -17.34 -12.06
C GLY A 322 12.64 -18.54 -12.49
N TRP A 323 13.50 -19.06 -11.61
CA TRP A 323 14.33 -20.25 -11.90
C TRP A 323 13.52 -21.49 -12.31
N LEU A 324 12.33 -21.72 -11.76
CA LEU A 324 11.47 -22.84 -12.13
C LEU A 324 10.69 -22.55 -13.42
N ALA A 325 10.18 -21.33 -13.57
CA ALA A 325 9.33 -20.97 -14.69
C ALA A 325 10.13 -20.84 -16.00
N PHE A 326 11.29 -20.20 -15.94
CA PHE A 326 12.11 -19.88 -17.12
C PHE A 326 12.93 -21.05 -17.63
N THR A 327 13.15 -22.08 -16.80
CA THR A 327 13.76 -23.35 -17.23
C THR A 327 12.75 -24.26 -17.92
N ALA A 328 11.46 -24.16 -17.56
CA ALA A 328 10.40 -24.99 -18.13
C ALA A 328 9.79 -24.43 -19.44
N MET A 329 9.88 -23.12 -19.70
CA MET A 329 9.25 -22.47 -20.85
C MET A 329 10.00 -21.20 -21.27
N ASP A 330 9.91 -20.82 -22.56
CA ASP A 330 10.42 -19.51 -23.03
C ASP A 330 9.84 -18.37 -22.16
N PRO A 331 10.69 -17.57 -21.50
CA PRO A 331 10.26 -16.53 -20.58
C PRO A 331 9.25 -15.56 -21.20
N ALA A 332 9.38 -15.25 -22.49
CA ALA A 332 8.43 -14.37 -23.17
C ALA A 332 7.00 -14.92 -23.20
N VAL A 333 6.86 -16.22 -23.38
CA VAL A 333 5.55 -16.87 -23.44
C VAL A 333 4.96 -16.99 -22.03
N TYR A 334 5.77 -17.39 -21.05
CA TYR A 334 5.36 -17.46 -19.66
C TYR A 334 4.85 -16.10 -19.15
N LEU A 335 5.66 -15.05 -19.29
CA LEU A 335 5.36 -13.71 -18.80
C LEU A 335 4.12 -13.11 -19.45
N ARG A 336 3.91 -13.34 -20.75
CA ARG A 336 2.70 -12.88 -21.46
C ARG A 336 1.44 -13.51 -20.87
N HIS A 337 1.43 -14.83 -20.66
CA HIS A 337 0.25 -15.52 -20.12
C HIS A 337 0.05 -15.24 -18.63
N LEU A 338 1.12 -15.06 -17.87
CA LEU A 338 1.08 -14.58 -16.49
C LEU A 338 0.35 -13.23 -16.41
N LEU A 339 0.77 -12.24 -17.21
CA LEU A 339 0.16 -10.90 -17.18
C LEU A 339 -1.28 -10.89 -17.68
N LEU A 340 -1.61 -11.71 -18.69
CA LEU A 340 -2.99 -11.86 -19.13
C LEU A 340 -3.85 -12.44 -18.01
N SER A 341 -3.38 -13.49 -17.34
CA SER A 341 -4.10 -14.08 -16.21
C SER A 341 -4.30 -13.06 -15.08
N ARG A 342 -3.31 -12.19 -14.83
CA ARG A 342 -3.42 -11.11 -13.85
C ARG A 342 -4.43 -10.05 -14.27
N ALA A 343 -4.42 -9.62 -15.54
CA ALA A 343 -5.41 -8.66 -16.05
C ALA A 343 -6.85 -9.18 -15.93
N VAL A 344 -7.06 -10.48 -16.18
CA VAL A 344 -8.36 -11.14 -15.97
C VAL A 344 -8.71 -11.19 -14.48
N SER A 345 -7.74 -11.48 -13.61
CA SER A 345 -7.96 -11.43 -12.17
C SER A 345 -8.24 -10.01 -11.65
N THR A 346 -7.65 -8.98 -12.25
CA THR A 346 -7.98 -7.56 -11.99
C THR A 346 -9.45 -7.30 -12.34
N LEU A 347 -9.91 -7.78 -13.49
CA LEU A 347 -11.32 -7.71 -13.91
C LEU A 347 -12.25 -8.48 -12.98
N ALA A 348 -11.82 -9.60 -12.39
CA ALA A 348 -12.63 -10.30 -11.40
C ALA A 348 -12.87 -9.45 -10.13
N ILE A 349 -11.96 -8.53 -9.81
CA ILE A 349 -12.10 -7.59 -8.68
C ILE A 349 -12.95 -6.39 -9.07
N THR A 350 -12.67 -5.74 -10.21
CA THR A 350 -13.32 -4.48 -10.61
C THR A 350 -14.61 -4.67 -11.41
N GLY A 351 -14.77 -5.81 -12.06
CA GLY A 351 -15.88 -6.14 -12.96
C GLY A 351 -17.27 -5.98 -12.33
N PRO A 352 -17.53 -6.51 -11.12
CA PRO A 352 -18.84 -6.33 -10.47
C PRO A 352 -19.20 -4.85 -10.26
N PHE A 353 -18.24 -4.00 -9.91
CA PHE A 353 -18.45 -2.55 -9.79
C PHE A 353 -18.66 -1.87 -11.14
N ALA A 354 -17.99 -2.33 -12.20
CA ALA A 354 -18.24 -1.82 -13.54
C ALA A 354 -19.68 -2.13 -13.99
N VAL A 355 -20.16 -3.35 -13.75
CA VAL A 355 -21.56 -3.73 -14.04
C VAL A 355 -22.53 -2.87 -13.23
N ALA A 356 -22.26 -2.63 -11.94
CA ALA A 356 -23.08 -1.76 -11.13
C ALA A 356 -23.17 -0.34 -11.71
N ASN A 357 -22.05 0.21 -12.19
CA ASN A 357 -22.01 1.52 -12.84
C ASN A 357 -22.72 1.55 -14.20
N ILE A 358 -22.68 0.47 -14.98
CA ILE A 358 -23.48 0.35 -16.21
C ILE A 358 -24.97 0.44 -15.89
N VAL A 359 -25.43 -0.24 -14.83
CA VAL A 359 -26.83 -0.17 -14.39
C VAL A 359 -27.19 1.26 -13.94
N LEU A 360 -26.32 1.94 -13.20
CA LEU A 360 -26.52 3.34 -12.81
C LEU A 360 -26.56 4.28 -14.03
N ALA A 361 -25.75 4.02 -15.05
CA ALA A 361 -25.77 4.78 -16.30
C ALA A 361 -27.11 4.64 -17.02
N PHE A 362 -27.68 3.43 -17.11
CA PHE A 362 -29.01 3.21 -17.66
C PHE A 362 -30.12 3.88 -16.85
N ARG A 363 -29.90 4.16 -15.56
CA ARG A 363 -30.80 4.94 -14.70
C ARG A 363 -30.60 6.45 -14.77
N GLY A 364 -29.74 6.93 -15.67
CA GLY A 364 -29.55 8.36 -15.91
C GLY A 364 -28.46 9.00 -15.06
N VAL A 365 -27.53 8.24 -14.49
CA VAL A 365 -26.30 8.78 -13.87
C VAL A 365 -25.18 8.84 -14.93
N PRO A 366 -24.96 9.99 -15.60
CA PRO A 366 -24.06 10.05 -16.76
C PRO A 366 -22.60 9.76 -16.41
N VAL A 367 -22.17 10.13 -15.20
CA VAL A 367 -20.80 9.93 -14.73
C VAL A 367 -20.46 8.44 -14.59
N ALA A 368 -21.46 7.59 -14.33
CA ALA A 368 -21.24 6.15 -14.16
C ALA A 368 -20.75 5.47 -15.46
N VAL A 369 -21.00 6.07 -16.63
CA VAL A 369 -20.43 5.62 -17.91
C VAL A 369 -18.90 5.71 -17.86
N ASN A 370 -18.35 6.84 -17.38
CA ASN A 370 -16.91 7.04 -17.26
C ASN A 370 -16.29 5.96 -16.37
N SER A 371 -16.90 5.75 -15.20
CA SER A 371 -16.43 4.79 -14.21
C SER A 371 -16.47 3.34 -14.72
N SER A 372 -17.46 2.98 -15.54
CA SER A 372 -17.53 1.66 -16.15
C SER A 372 -16.37 1.40 -17.11
N ILE A 373 -16.01 2.39 -17.94
CA ILE A 373 -14.87 2.32 -18.88
C ILE A 373 -13.56 2.21 -18.10
N VAL A 374 -13.41 3.02 -17.04
CA VAL A 374 -12.22 3.01 -16.19
C VAL A 374 -12.00 1.65 -15.56
N LEU A 375 -13.03 1.07 -14.93
CA LEU A 375 -12.93 -0.18 -14.20
C LEU A 375 -12.75 -1.41 -15.11
N LEU A 376 -13.29 -1.38 -16.35
CA LEU A 376 -13.14 -2.48 -17.31
C LEU A 376 -11.82 -2.42 -18.08
N VAL A 377 -11.45 -1.26 -18.60
CA VAL A 377 -10.37 -1.14 -19.58
C VAL A 377 -9.14 -0.46 -18.99
N THR A 378 -9.32 0.71 -18.38
CA THR A 378 -8.20 1.54 -17.91
C THR A 378 -7.41 0.82 -16.81
N VAL A 379 -8.07 0.31 -15.77
CA VAL A 379 -7.39 -0.33 -14.62
C VAL A 379 -6.67 -1.62 -15.02
N SER A 380 -7.31 -2.47 -15.83
CA SER A 380 -6.72 -3.74 -16.30
C SER A 380 -5.51 -3.48 -17.19
N SER A 381 -5.61 -2.58 -18.18
CA SER A 381 -4.51 -2.20 -19.07
C SER A 381 -3.37 -1.53 -18.32
N ALA A 382 -3.70 -0.63 -17.38
CA ALA A 382 -2.73 0.04 -16.54
C ALA A 382 -1.97 -0.94 -15.63
N SER A 383 -2.62 -1.99 -15.12
CA SER A 383 -1.95 -3.00 -14.30
C SER A 383 -0.83 -3.73 -15.05
N ILE A 384 -1.04 -4.02 -16.34
CA ILE A 384 -0.02 -4.63 -17.20
C ILE A 384 1.17 -3.68 -17.37
N LEU A 385 0.88 -2.42 -17.72
CA LEU A 385 1.91 -1.40 -17.97
C LEU A 385 2.70 -1.05 -16.70
N ALA A 386 2.02 -0.93 -15.56
CA ALA A 386 2.67 -0.71 -14.27
C ALA A 386 3.59 -1.89 -13.90
N THR A 387 3.11 -3.13 -14.05
CA THR A 387 3.92 -4.33 -13.79
C THR A 387 5.16 -4.36 -14.69
N TYR A 388 5.01 -4.01 -15.97
CA TYR A 388 6.12 -3.88 -16.90
C TYR A 388 7.15 -2.84 -16.44
N LEU A 389 6.71 -1.64 -16.09
CA LEU A 389 7.61 -0.54 -15.71
C LEU A 389 8.36 -0.86 -14.42
N VAL A 390 7.69 -1.42 -13.41
CA VAL A 390 8.32 -1.84 -12.15
C VAL A 390 9.37 -2.93 -12.41
N ALA A 391 9.08 -3.90 -13.29
CA ALA A 391 10.04 -4.94 -13.68
C ALA A 391 11.23 -4.37 -14.47
N ARG A 392 10.98 -3.47 -15.42
CA ARG A 392 12.03 -2.83 -16.23
C ARG A 392 12.96 -1.97 -15.38
N LEU A 393 12.43 -1.19 -14.45
CA LEU A 393 13.22 -0.38 -13.52
C LEU A 393 14.00 -1.25 -12.50
N GLY A 394 13.71 -2.56 -12.45
CA GLY A 394 14.34 -3.49 -11.52
C GLY A 394 13.99 -3.16 -10.08
N ALA A 395 12.78 -2.66 -9.84
CA ALA A 395 12.28 -2.30 -8.52
C ALA A 395 11.67 -3.50 -7.76
N VAL A 396 11.32 -4.58 -8.48
CA VAL A 396 10.81 -5.81 -7.87
C VAL A 396 11.95 -6.58 -7.19
N GLN A 397 11.71 -7.06 -5.98
CA GLN A 397 12.58 -8.01 -5.28
C GLN A 397 11.81 -9.30 -5.04
N GLN A 398 12.46 -10.45 -5.23
CA GLN A 398 11.85 -11.74 -4.98
C GLN A 398 11.70 -11.98 -3.48
N VAL A 399 10.55 -12.52 -3.09
CA VAL A 399 10.28 -12.85 -1.70
C VAL A 399 10.75 -14.25 -1.42
N LYS A 400 11.71 -14.33 -0.51
CA LYS A 400 12.31 -15.59 -0.06
C LYS A 400 11.51 -16.20 1.08
N GLU A 401 11.03 -15.37 2.00
CA GLU A 401 10.27 -15.79 3.19
C GLU A 401 9.17 -14.77 3.52
N GLU A 402 8.00 -15.27 3.90
CA GLU A 402 6.89 -14.44 4.36
C GLU A 402 7.20 -13.83 5.74
N GLY A 403 6.69 -12.61 5.99
CA GLY A 403 6.90 -11.88 7.23
C GLY A 403 8.23 -11.12 7.29
N MET A 404 9.08 -11.24 6.27
CA MET A 404 10.38 -10.57 6.17
C MET A 404 10.43 -9.62 4.97
N MET A 405 11.42 -8.74 5.00
CA MET A 405 11.75 -7.89 3.88
C MET A 405 12.54 -8.66 2.81
N PRO A 406 12.15 -8.56 1.53
CA PRO A 406 12.83 -9.25 0.44
C PRO A 406 14.20 -8.64 0.08
N GLY A 407 14.47 -7.41 0.52
CA GLY A 407 15.77 -6.77 0.33
C GLY A 407 15.79 -5.33 0.84
N GLN A 408 16.91 -4.65 0.61
CA GLN A 408 17.14 -3.25 0.95
C GLN A 408 16.13 -2.33 0.25
N PHE A 409 15.69 -1.27 0.94
CA PHE A 409 14.96 -0.18 0.31
C PHE A 409 15.89 0.64 -0.58
N ASP A 410 15.55 0.68 -1.87
CA ASP A 410 16.35 1.38 -2.87
C ASP A 410 15.57 2.57 -3.46
N LEU A 411 16.29 3.60 -3.88
CA LEU A 411 15.75 4.75 -4.59
C LEU A 411 15.00 4.31 -5.85
N LYS A 412 15.44 3.25 -6.52
CA LYS A 412 14.74 2.66 -7.67
C LYS A 412 13.31 2.21 -7.33
N GLN A 413 13.06 1.75 -6.10
CA GLN A 413 11.72 1.38 -5.64
C GLN A 413 10.85 2.60 -5.43
N LEU A 414 11.42 3.70 -4.96
CA LEU A 414 10.72 4.97 -4.87
C LEU A 414 10.44 5.53 -6.27
N LEU A 415 11.42 5.56 -7.18
CA LEU A 415 11.22 6.05 -8.55
C LEU A 415 10.20 5.23 -9.34
N ALA A 416 10.06 3.93 -9.04
CA ALA A 416 9.03 3.09 -9.63
C ALA A 416 7.60 3.48 -9.23
N ILE A 417 7.42 4.34 -8.21
CA ILE A 417 6.12 4.92 -7.87
C ILE A 417 5.68 6.00 -8.87
N ILE A 418 6.62 6.68 -9.55
CA ILE A 418 6.31 7.78 -10.46
C ILE A 418 5.39 7.33 -11.60
N PRO A 419 5.67 6.22 -12.32
CA PRO A 419 4.73 5.69 -13.29
C PRO A 419 3.36 5.34 -12.71
N THR A 420 3.33 4.87 -11.46
CA THR A 420 2.08 4.56 -10.78
C THR A 420 1.27 5.83 -10.57
N TYR A 421 1.88 6.94 -10.11
CA TYR A 421 1.20 8.23 -9.99
C TYR A 421 0.69 8.78 -11.33
N ILE A 422 1.45 8.62 -12.42
CA ILE A 422 0.99 9.01 -13.76
C ILE A 422 -0.32 8.27 -14.09
N VAL A 423 -0.36 6.95 -13.85
CA VAL A 423 -1.58 6.16 -14.05
C VAL A 423 -2.71 6.61 -13.13
N ILE A 424 -2.43 6.94 -11.87
CA ILE A 424 -3.44 7.46 -10.93
C ILE A 424 -4.05 8.75 -11.47
N ILE A 425 -3.22 9.69 -11.95
CA ILE A 425 -3.69 10.94 -12.57
C ILE A 425 -4.57 10.63 -13.79
N LEU A 426 -4.17 9.68 -14.64
CA LEU A 426 -4.97 9.27 -15.79
C LEU A 426 -6.33 8.67 -15.38
N ILE A 427 -6.39 7.88 -14.31
CA ILE A 427 -7.64 7.36 -13.74
C ILE A 427 -8.53 8.52 -13.27
N VAL A 428 -7.99 9.46 -12.50
CA VAL A 428 -8.73 10.63 -12.00
C VAL A 428 -9.28 11.47 -13.16
N VAL A 429 -8.45 11.77 -14.16
CA VAL A 429 -8.85 12.54 -15.36
C VAL A 429 -9.93 11.80 -16.16
N SER A 430 -9.85 10.46 -16.24
CA SER A 430 -10.86 9.65 -16.93
C SER A 430 -12.24 9.73 -16.27
N GLU A 431 -12.31 9.88 -14.95
CA GLU A 431 -13.59 9.98 -14.24
C GLU A 431 -14.27 11.34 -14.45
N ILE A 432 -13.49 12.40 -14.67
CA ILE A 432 -13.99 13.76 -14.87
C ILE A 432 -14.66 13.93 -16.24
N SER A 433 -14.15 13.27 -17.29
CA SER A 433 -14.62 13.48 -18.67
C SER A 433 -14.73 12.19 -19.47
N LEU A 434 -15.88 11.97 -20.09
CA LEU A 434 -16.14 10.81 -20.95
C LEU A 434 -15.16 10.74 -22.13
N ARG A 435 -14.87 11.89 -22.77
CA ARG A 435 -13.92 11.96 -23.88
C ARG A 435 -12.52 11.54 -23.41
N ALA A 436 -12.11 12.02 -22.25
CA ALA A 436 -10.83 11.64 -21.66
C ALA A 436 -10.81 10.14 -21.32
N SER A 437 -11.88 9.60 -20.74
CA SER A 437 -12.01 8.18 -20.42
C SER A 437 -11.82 7.29 -21.65
N ILE A 438 -12.50 7.59 -22.76
CA ILE A 438 -12.40 6.84 -24.02
C ILE A 438 -10.99 6.91 -24.59
N VAL A 439 -10.40 8.11 -24.67
CA VAL A 439 -9.06 8.31 -25.22
C VAL A 439 -8.01 7.59 -24.38
N ILE A 440 -8.04 7.76 -23.05
CA ILE A 440 -7.09 7.13 -22.13
C ILE A 440 -7.23 5.61 -22.15
N ALA A 441 -8.45 5.08 -22.12
CA ALA A 441 -8.70 3.65 -22.24
C ALA A 441 -8.17 3.08 -23.56
N GLY A 442 -8.40 3.78 -24.68
CA GLY A 442 -7.87 3.40 -25.99
C GLY A 442 -6.35 3.38 -26.04
N VAL A 443 -5.70 4.46 -25.57
CA VAL A 443 -4.23 4.58 -25.55
C VAL A 443 -3.60 3.51 -24.66
N LEU A 444 -4.07 3.36 -23.41
CA LEU A 444 -3.53 2.35 -22.50
C LEU A 444 -3.81 0.92 -22.99
N GLY A 445 -4.99 0.68 -23.57
CA GLY A 445 -5.36 -0.59 -24.18
C GLY A 445 -4.41 -0.97 -25.31
N ILE A 446 -4.20 -0.07 -26.28
CA ILE A 446 -3.27 -0.29 -27.40
C ILE A 446 -1.85 -0.51 -26.89
N LEU A 447 -1.35 0.34 -25.99
CA LEU A 447 -0.01 0.21 -25.43
C LEU A 447 0.16 -1.14 -24.72
N SER A 448 -0.80 -1.54 -23.87
CA SER A 448 -0.75 -2.82 -23.16
C SER A 448 -0.72 -4.00 -24.13
N LEU A 449 -1.49 -3.95 -25.21
CA LEU A 449 -1.55 -4.98 -26.23
C LEU A 449 -0.24 -5.07 -27.03
N LEU A 450 0.32 -3.93 -27.45
CA LEU A 450 1.64 -3.87 -28.10
C LEU A 450 2.74 -4.44 -27.19
N MET A 451 2.71 -4.11 -25.89
CA MET A 451 3.65 -4.67 -24.91
C MET A 451 3.51 -6.19 -24.82
N MET A 452 2.28 -6.72 -24.76
CA MET A 452 2.03 -8.16 -24.66
C MET A 452 2.48 -8.93 -25.92
N LEU A 453 2.48 -8.30 -27.09
CA LEU A 453 2.91 -8.93 -28.35
C LEU A 453 4.44 -8.94 -28.51
N SER A 454 5.16 -8.03 -27.87
CA SER A 454 6.60 -7.88 -28.05
C SER A 454 7.43 -8.91 -27.27
N LYS A 455 7.86 -9.98 -27.94
CA LYS A 455 8.68 -11.04 -27.33
C LYS A 455 10.06 -10.53 -26.84
N SER A 456 10.70 -9.63 -27.57
CA SER A 456 12.03 -9.10 -27.21
C SER A 456 12.01 -8.36 -25.88
N VAL A 457 10.94 -7.61 -25.63
CA VAL A 457 10.73 -6.87 -24.39
C VAL A 457 10.66 -7.82 -23.18
N TRP A 458 9.90 -8.91 -23.29
CA TRP A 458 9.75 -9.87 -22.18
C TRP A 458 11.02 -10.69 -21.94
N ARG A 459 11.78 -11.06 -22.97
CA ARG A 459 13.10 -11.69 -22.80
C ARG A 459 14.09 -10.75 -22.10
N GLY A 460 14.08 -9.47 -22.46
CA GLY A 460 14.89 -8.45 -21.78
C GLY A 460 14.52 -8.27 -20.30
N ILE A 461 13.23 -8.42 -19.95
CA ILE A 461 12.81 -8.43 -18.54
C ILE A 461 13.28 -9.69 -17.83
N ALA A 462 13.14 -10.86 -18.45
CA ALA A 462 13.60 -12.11 -17.85
C ALA A 462 15.09 -12.05 -17.48
N TYR A 463 15.92 -11.49 -18.37
CA TYR A 463 17.33 -11.27 -18.10
C TYR A 463 17.57 -10.35 -16.88
N ARG A 464 16.84 -9.23 -16.76
CA ARG A 464 16.93 -8.36 -15.56
C ARG A 464 16.46 -9.06 -14.29
N LEU A 465 15.42 -9.91 -14.37
CA LEU A 465 14.96 -10.69 -13.22
C LEU A 465 16.05 -11.68 -12.79
N THR A 466 16.73 -12.32 -13.74
CA THR A 466 17.90 -13.17 -13.47
C THR A 466 19.02 -12.39 -12.78
N GLU A 467 19.39 -11.20 -13.28
CA GLU A 467 20.41 -10.33 -12.63
C GLU A 467 20.02 -9.94 -11.18
N ARG A 468 18.72 -9.92 -10.87
CA ARG A 468 18.19 -9.63 -9.52
C ARG A 468 18.08 -10.87 -8.63
N GLY A 469 18.54 -12.03 -9.09
CA GLY A 469 18.58 -13.27 -8.32
C GLY A 469 17.23 -13.99 -8.23
N PHE A 470 16.35 -13.80 -9.22
CA PHE A 470 15.14 -14.62 -9.38
C PHE A 470 15.43 -16.00 -9.98
N VAL A 471 16.59 -16.15 -10.63
CA VAL A 471 17.08 -17.38 -11.25
C VAL A 471 18.34 -17.85 -10.55
#